data_AF-A0AAW5QPV6-F1
#
_entry.id   AF-A0AAW5QPV6-F1
#
_cell.length_a   1.000
_cell.length_b   1.000
_cell.length_c   1.000
_cell.angle_alpha   90.00
_cell.angle_beta   90.00
_cell.angle_gamma   90.00
#
_symmetry.space_group_name_H-M   'P 1'
#
loop_
_entity.id
_entity.type
_entity.pdbx_description
1 polymer ?
#
loop_
_entity_poly.entity_id
_entity_poly.type
_entity_poly.pdbx_seq_one_letter_code
_entity_poly.pdbx_strand_id
1 'polypeptide(L)'
;DGVFNFEGGCYAKTIKLSREAEPQIYATTERFGTVLENVVMDPVTRKLDLDDDRLTENTRAGYPLTFIANASTTGQAPHPKNIVMLTADAF
;
A
#
# COMPACT_ATOMS: atom_id res chain seq x y z
N ASP A 1 13.12 -24.45 8.96
CA ASP A 1 12.66 -23.56 7.88
C ASP A 1 11.27 -23.02 8.19
N GLY A 2 10.72 -22.12 7.37
CA GLY A 2 9.56 -21.28 7.74
C GLY A 2 8.88 -20.64 6.54
N VAL A 3 8.54 -19.36 6.63
CA VAL A 3 7.94 -18.58 5.53
C VAL A 3 8.90 -17.50 5.04
N PHE A 4 8.70 -17.06 3.80
CA PHE A 4 9.42 -15.92 3.25
C PHE A 4 8.51 -15.11 2.33
N ASN A 5 8.79 -13.81 2.22
CA ASN A 5 8.14 -12.92 1.28
C ASN A 5 8.74 -13.13 -0.12
N PHE A 6 7.90 -13.28 -1.13
CA PHE A 6 8.34 -13.43 -2.51
C PHE A 6 8.75 -12.08 -3.11
N GLU A 7 8.26 -10.98 -2.55
CA GLU A 7 8.41 -9.64 -3.11
C GLU A 7 9.32 -8.76 -2.24
N GLY A 8 9.87 -7.71 -2.85
CA GLY A 8 10.65 -6.65 -2.18
C GLY A 8 9.92 -5.31 -2.09
N GLY A 9 8.62 -5.28 -2.35
CA GLY A 9 7.79 -4.08 -2.47
C GLY A 9 6.35 -4.33 -2.10
N CYS A 10 5.52 -3.30 -2.29
CA CYS A 10 4.08 -3.38 -2.16
C CYS A 10 3.40 -2.70 -3.35
N TYR A 11 2.18 -3.14 -3.64
CA TYR A 11 1.32 -2.58 -4.69
C TYR A 11 -0.08 -2.30 -4.12
N ALA A 12 -0.15 -1.25 -3.29
CA ALA A 12 -1.32 -0.94 -2.47
C ALA A 12 -2.45 -0.30 -3.28
N LYS A 13 -3.71 -0.55 -2.89
CA LYS A 13 -4.85 0.28 -3.29
C LYS A 13 -4.79 1.62 -2.58
N THR A 14 -5.09 2.71 -3.27
CA THR A 14 -4.94 4.08 -2.74
C THR A 14 -6.22 4.91 -2.77
N ILE A 15 -7.33 4.37 -3.29
CA ILE A 15 -8.60 5.09 -3.30
C ILE A 15 -9.08 5.29 -1.85
N LYS A 16 -9.49 6.50 -1.50
CA LYS A 16 -9.89 6.94 -0.14
C LYS A 16 -8.80 6.71 0.92
N LEU A 17 -7.54 6.65 0.51
CA LEU A 17 -6.41 6.51 1.43
C LEU A 17 -6.28 7.76 2.30
N SER A 18 -6.25 7.57 3.61
CA SER A 18 -6.16 8.67 4.57
C SER A 18 -4.88 8.60 5.40
N ARG A 19 -4.40 9.76 5.84
CA ARG A 19 -3.23 9.82 6.73
C ARG A 19 -3.58 9.27 8.11
N GLU A 20 -4.84 9.39 8.52
CA GLU A 20 -5.35 9.00 9.82
C GLU A 20 -5.53 7.48 9.94
N ALA A 21 -6.17 6.84 8.97
CA ALA A 21 -6.43 5.40 9.02
C ALA A 21 -5.24 4.56 8.51
N GLU A 22 -4.51 5.03 7.49
CA GLU A 22 -3.38 4.30 6.88
C GLU A 22 -2.06 5.11 6.82
N PRO A 23 -1.55 5.63 7.94
CA PRO A 23 -0.44 6.58 7.96
C PRO A 23 0.83 6.12 7.24
N GLN A 24 1.17 4.82 7.36
CA GLN A 24 2.39 4.27 6.76
C GLN A 24 2.31 4.16 5.24
N ILE A 25 1.14 3.79 4.71
CA ILE A 25 0.91 3.69 3.26
C ILE A 25 0.75 5.10 2.68
N TYR A 26 -0.01 5.98 3.35
CA TYR A 26 -0.14 7.38 2.94
C TYR A 26 1.22 8.05 2.78
N ALA A 27 2.13 7.86 3.75
CA ALA A 27 3.46 8.45 3.70
C ALA A 27 4.29 7.98 2.48
N THR A 28 3.98 6.86 1.83
CA THR A 28 4.68 6.42 0.62
C THR A 28 4.29 7.25 -0.60
N THR A 29 3.08 7.82 -0.63
CA THR A 29 2.61 8.67 -1.74
C THR A 29 3.43 9.95 -1.89
N GLU A 30 4.08 10.39 -0.81
CA GLU A 30 4.91 11.61 -0.73
C GLU A 30 6.41 11.31 -0.85
N ARG A 31 6.79 10.07 -1.20
CA ARG A 31 8.18 9.64 -1.28
C ARG A 31 8.64 9.42 -2.71
N PHE A 32 9.83 9.94 -3.01
CA PHE A 32 10.50 9.66 -4.28
C PHE A 32 10.75 8.15 -4.44
N GLY A 33 10.45 7.62 -5.62
CA GLY A 33 10.55 6.19 -5.93
C GLY A 33 9.22 5.44 -5.85
N THR A 34 8.16 6.06 -5.29
CA THR A 34 6.80 5.54 -5.40
C THR A 34 6.23 5.84 -6.78
N VAL A 35 5.61 4.85 -7.41
CA VAL A 35 4.83 5.00 -8.64
C VAL A 35 3.35 5.04 -8.27
N LEU A 36 2.66 6.11 -8.66
CA LEU A 36 1.22 6.28 -8.48
C LEU A 36 0.52 6.03 -9.81
N GLU A 37 -0.35 5.04 -9.83
CA GLU A 37 -1.01 4.56 -11.03
C GLU A 37 -2.49 4.96 -11.02
N ASN A 38 -2.91 5.68 -12.06
CA ASN A 38 -4.27 6.18 -12.26
C ASN A 38 -4.82 7.06 -11.12
N VAL A 39 -3.94 7.58 -10.25
CA VAL A 39 -4.29 8.58 -9.23
C VAL A 39 -4.43 9.95 -9.89
N VAL A 40 -5.50 10.66 -9.59
CA VAL A 40 -5.72 12.02 -10.07
C VAL A 40 -4.77 12.97 -9.34
N MET A 41 -4.20 13.90 -10.10
CA MET A 41 -3.31 14.92 -9.56
C MET A 41 -3.65 16.27 -10.18
N ASP A 42 -3.74 17.30 -9.35
CA ASP A 42 -3.91 18.67 -9.82
C ASP A 42 -2.69 19.09 -10.67
N PRO A 43 -2.89 19.56 -11.91
CA PRO A 43 -1.78 19.77 -12.84
C PRO A 43 -0.86 20.94 -12.44
N VAL A 44 -1.34 21.87 -11.61
CA VAL A 44 -0.62 23.08 -11.21
C VAL A 44 0.08 22.88 -9.87
N THR A 45 -0.67 22.50 -8.85
CA THR A 45 -0.20 22.31 -7.46
C THR A 45 0.46 20.96 -7.24
N ARG A 46 0.24 19.98 -8.15
CA ARG A 46 0.69 18.59 -8.02
C ARG A 46 0.16 17.87 -6.78
N LYS A 47 -0.91 18.39 -6.17
CA LYS A 47 -1.61 17.69 -5.08
C LYS A 47 -2.36 16.49 -5.65
N LEU A 48 -2.23 15.36 -4.97
CA LEU A 48 -2.99 14.16 -5.27
C LEU A 48 -4.43 14.33 -4.78
N ASP A 49 -5.38 13.84 -5.56
CA ASP A 49 -6.75 13.62 -5.13
C ASP A 49 -6.95 12.12 -4.98
N LEU A 50 -6.90 11.64 -3.74
CA LEU A 50 -7.00 10.22 -3.40
C LEU A 50 -8.45 9.75 -3.27
N ASP A 51 -9.42 10.66 -3.34
CA ASP A 51 -10.86 10.34 -3.28
C ASP A 51 -11.50 10.31 -4.67
N ASP A 52 -10.79 10.79 -5.70
CA ASP A 52 -11.27 10.86 -7.09
C ASP A 52 -11.02 9.55 -7.85
N ASP A 53 -12.12 8.87 -8.18
CA ASP A 53 -12.16 7.60 -8.90
C ASP A 53 -12.51 7.74 -10.39
N ARG A 54 -12.48 8.96 -10.96
CA ARG A 54 -12.95 9.21 -12.34
C ARG A 54 -12.24 8.36 -13.40
N LEU A 55 -11.01 7.94 -13.11
CA LEU A 55 -10.24 7.02 -13.97
C LEU A 55 -10.52 5.55 -13.59
N THR A 56 -10.52 5.24 -12.29
CA THR A 56 -10.84 3.92 -11.74
C THR A 56 -10.87 3.96 -10.20
N GLU A 57 -11.73 3.17 -9.56
CA GLU A 57 -11.61 2.88 -8.11
C GLU A 57 -10.38 2.04 -7.76
N ASN A 58 -9.68 1.48 -8.75
CA ASN A 58 -8.49 0.65 -8.54
C ASN A 58 -7.18 1.46 -8.63
N THR A 59 -7.14 2.69 -8.12
CA THR A 59 -5.90 3.47 -8.05
C THR A 59 -4.85 2.76 -7.20
N ARG A 60 -3.58 2.80 -7.61
CA ARG A 60 -2.50 2.04 -6.96
C ARG A 60 -1.26 2.86 -6.63
N ALA A 61 -0.52 2.41 -5.63
CA ALA A 61 0.84 2.84 -5.33
C ALA A 61 1.80 1.65 -5.31
N GLY A 62 2.80 1.68 -6.18
CA GLY A 62 3.95 0.75 -6.16
C GLY A 62 5.13 1.38 -5.44
N TYR A 63 5.63 0.75 -4.38
CA TYR A 63 6.76 1.25 -3.59
C TYR A 63 7.60 0.12 -2.98
N PRO A 64 8.91 0.34 -2.74
CA PRO A 64 9.77 -0.66 -2.12
C PRO A 64 9.39 -0.89 -0.65
N LEU A 65 9.60 -2.11 -0.16
CA LEU A 65 9.23 -2.52 1.21
C LEU A 65 10.00 -1.72 2.27
N THR A 66 11.19 -1.22 1.92
CA THR A 66 12.02 -0.35 2.75
C THR A 66 11.35 0.98 3.12
N PHE A 67 10.25 1.35 2.46
CA PHE A 67 9.49 2.55 2.84
C PHE A 67 8.61 2.31 4.07
N ILE A 68 8.29 1.06 4.39
CA ILE A 68 7.50 0.68 5.57
C ILE A 68 8.45 0.43 6.75
N ALA A 69 8.42 1.33 7.74
CA ALA A 69 9.37 1.34 8.84
C ALA A 69 9.39 0.06 9.69
N ASN A 70 8.25 -0.65 9.79
CA ASN A 70 8.11 -1.88 10.55
C ASN A 70 8.16 -3.15 9.67
N ALA A 71 8.67 -3.05 8.45
CA ALA A 71 8.85 -4.23 7.61
C ALA A 71 10.04 -5.08 8.06
N SER A 72 9.95 -6.39 7.85
CA SER A 72 11.08 -7.30 8.07
C SER A 72 12.23 -6.97 7.12
N THR A 73 13.44 -6.84 7.67
CA THR A 73 14.66 -6.59 6.88
C THR A 73 15.14 -7.81 6.10
N THR A 74 14.75 -9.01 6.51
CA THR A 74 15.15 -10.27 5.87
C THR A 74 14.07 -10.82 4.94
N GLY A 75 12.81 -10.38 5.12
CA GLY A 75 11.66 -10.97 4.44
C GLY A 75 11.38 -12.43 4.83
N GLN A 76 11.98 -12.95 5.90
CA GLN A 76 11.84 -14.35 6.33
C GLN A 76 11.37 -14.45 7.79
N ALA A 77 10.64 -15.51 8.11
CA ALA A 77 10.18 -15.81 9.46
C ALA A 77 10.03 -17.33 9.70
N PRO A 78 9.98 -17.80 10.97
CA PRO A 78 9.70 -19.21 11.29
C PRO A 78 8.29 -19.68 10.87
N HIS A 79 7.98 -20.95 11.11
CA HIS A 79 6.64 -21.50 10.86
C HIS A 79 5.53 -20.71 11.61
N PRO A 80 4.39 -20.41 10.96
CA PRO A 80 3.29 -19.68 11.59
C PRO A 80 2.69 -20.44 12.77
N LYS A 81 2.46 -19.75 13.89
CA LYS A 81 1.73 -20.29 15.06
C LYS A 81 0.21 -20.14 14.93
N ASN A 82 -0.23 -19.16 14.14
CA ASN A 82 -1.63 -18.83 13.92
C ASN A 82 -1.85 -18.61 12.42
N ILE A 83 -3.02 -19.00 11.93
CA ILE A 83 -3.49 -18.73 10.57
C ILE A 83 -4.86 -18.05 10.71
N VAL A 84 -5.02 -16.90 10.06
CA VAL A 84 -6.29 -16.13 10.06
C VAL A 84 -6.91 -16.24 8.68
N MET A 85 -8.17 -16.70 8.62
CA MET A 85 -8.97 -16.68 7.40
C MET A 85 -9.99 -15.55 7.52
N LEU A 86 -9.84 -14.52 6.69
CA LEU A 86 -10.72 -13.36 6.69
C LEU A 86 -11.91 -13.62 5.76
N THR A 87 -13.12 -13.33 6.24
CA THR A 87 -14.35 -13.31 5.45
C THR A 87 -15.12 -12.03 5.77
N ALA A 88 -15.62 -11.37 4.73
CA ALA A 88 -16.59 -10.29 4.86
C ALA A 88 -17.96 -10.88 4.48
N ASP A 89 -18.55 -11.61 5.43
CA ASP A 89 -19.85 -12.27 5.24
C ASP A 89 -20.98 -11.25 5.33
N ALA A 90 -21.82 -11.22 4.31
CA ALA A 90 -22.90 -10.25 4.14
C ALA A 90 -24.30 -10.82 4.45
N PHE A 91 -24.38 -12.09 4.87
CA PHE A 91 -25.62 -12.83 5.13
C PHE A 91 -26.05 -12.81 6.60
#